data_AF-A0A6L2PM44-F1
#
_entry.id   AF-A0A6L2PM44-F1
#
_cell.length_a   1.000
_cell.length_b   1.000
_cell.length_c   1.000
_cell.angle_alpha   90.00
_cell.angle_beta   90.00
_cell.angle_gamma   90.00
#
_symmetry.space_group_name_H-M   'P 1'
#
loop_
_entity.id
_entity.type
_entity.pdbx_description
1 polymer ?
#
loop_
_entity_poly.entity_id
_entity_poly.type
_entity_poly.pdbx_seq_one_letter_code
_entity_poly.pdbx_strand_id
1 'polypeptide(L)' 'MLRVSARFVPRVLAIEQKDHRLSVATALLQEAETDQNFMEGIIRGDETWVYGYEPETKC' A
#
# COMPACT_ATOMS: atom_id res chain seq x y z
N MET A 1 -4.18 18.79 -6.23
CA MET A 1 -3.25 18.23 -5.22
C MET A 1 -3.30 16.72 -5.34
N LEU A 2 -2.25 16.08 -5.86
CA LEU A 2 -2.21 14.63 -6.00
C LEU A 2 -2.01 14.01 -4.61
N ARG A 3 -3.01 13.27 -4.13
CA ARG A 3 -2.89 12.51 -2.88
C ARG A 3 -2.11 11.23 -3.17
N VAL A 4 -1.08 10.96 -2.37
CA VAL A 4 -0.23 9.77 -2.50
C VAL A 4 -0.95 8.49 -2.05
N SER A 5 -1.98 8.62 -1.20
CA SER A 5 -2.80 7.51 -0.69
C SER A 5 -4.21 8.00 -0.34
N ALA A 6 -5.18 7.08 -0.33
CA ALA A 6 -6.51 7.31 0.22
C ALA A 6 -6.47 7.54 1.75
N ARG A 7 -5.44 7.01 2.42
CA ARG A 7 -5.24 7.13 3.87
C ARG A 7 -4.52 8.42 4.24
N PHE A 8 -4.69 8.87 5.48
CA PHE A 8 -3.96 10.00 6.04
C PHE A 8 -2.50 9.61 6.32
N VAL A 9 -1.59 10.06 5.46
CA VAL A 9 -0.15 9.89 5.65
C VAL A 9 0.46 11.21 6.13
N PRO A 10 1.25 11.22 7.22
CA PRO A 10 1.94 12.42 7.67
C PRO A 10 2.84 12.99 6.57
N ARG A 11 2.82 14.33 6.40
CA ARG A 11 3.71 15.00 5.43
C ARG A 11 5.19 14.84 5.80
N VAL A 12 5.49 14.81 7.10
CA VAL A 12 6.83 14.59 7.63
C VAL A 12 6.81 13.31 8.44
N LEU A 13 7.63 12.35 8.03
CA LEU A 13 7.81 11.09 8.75
C LEU A 13 8.87 11.28 9.85
N ALA A 14 8.62 10.69 11.00
CA ALA A 14 9.63 10.55 12.05
C ALA A 14 10.80 9.69 11.55
N ILE A 15 11.97 9.81 12.18
CA ILE A 15 13.17 9.05 11.80
C ILE A 15 12.89 7.55 11.87
N GLU A 16 12.30 7.07 12.97
CA GLU A 16 11.93 5.66 13.16
C GLU A 16 11.00 5.14 12.06
N GLN A 17 10.06 5.96 11.59
CA GLN A 17 9.16 5.58 10.49
C GLN A 17 9.91 5.45 9.15
N LYS A 18 10.93 6.28 8.92
CA LYS A 18 11.77 6.18 7.73
C LYS A 18 12.65 4.95 7.79
N ASP A 19 13.27 4.69 8.93
CA ASP A 19 14.16 3.54 9.13
C ASP A 19 13.39 2.23 9.00
N HIS A 20 12.19 2.16 9.59
CA HIS A 20 11.32 1.00 9.44
C HIS A 20 10.91 0.77 7.97
N ARG A 21 10.53 1.83 7.24
CA ARG A 21 10.19 1.72 5.82
C ARG A 21 11.38 1.25 4.98
N LEU A 22 12.58 1.75 5.26
CA LEU A 22 13.80 1.32 4.56
C LEU A 22 14.09 -0.14 4.83
N SER A 23 14.08 -0.56 6.10
CA SER A 23 14.34 -1.93 6.51
C SER A 23 13.39 -2.93 5.83
N VAL A 24 12.08 -2.66 5.86
CA VAL A 24 11.09 -3.53 5.21
C VAL A 24 11.26 -3.54 3.70
N ALA A 25 11.50 -2.39 3.07
CA ALA A 25 11.69 -2.32 1.63
C ALA A 25 12.92 -3.10 1.17
N THR A 26 14.04 -3.01 1.90
CA THR A 26 15.26 -3.77 1.60
C THR A 26 15.03 -5.27 1.75
N ALA A 27 14.36 -5.71 2.81
CA ALA A 27 14.06 -7.13 3.01
C ALA A 27 13.15 -7.70 1.91
N LEU A 28 12.08 -6.99 1.55
CA LEU A 28 11.17 -7.42 0.48
C LEU A 28 11.85 -7.42 -0.90
N LEU A 29 12.76 -6.48 -1.14
CA LEU A 29 13.52 -6.42 -2.38
C LEU A 29 14.48 -7.62 -2.50
N GLN A 30 15.18 -7.97 -1.42
CA GLN A 30 16.03 -9.17 -1.38
C GLN A 30 15.24 -10.45 -1.62
N GLU A 31 14.04 -10.57 -1.05
CA GLU A 31 13.16 -11.72 -1.27
C GLU A 31 12.71 -11.80 -2.75
N ALA A 32 12.30 -10.67 -3.33
CA ALA A 32 11.89 -10.60 -4.72
C ALA A 32 13.04 -10.88 -5.71
N GLU A 33 14.28 -10.58 -5.34
CA GLU A 33 15.47 -10.93 -6.13
C GLU A 33 15.82 -12.42 -6.00
N THR A 34 15.49 -13.04 -4.87
CA THR A 34 15.82 -14.45 -4.58
C THR A 34 14.80 -15.40 -5.19
N ASP A 35 13.50 -15.09 -5.09
CA ASP A 35 12.41 -15.88 -5.65
C ASP A 35 11.72 -15.14 -6.81
N GLN A 36 11.90 -15.68 -8.03
CA GLN A 36 11.29 -15.13 -9.25
C GLN A 36 9.76 -15.14 -9.24
N ASN A 37 9.15 -16.03 -8.44
CA ASN A 37 7.69 -16.15 -8.34
C ASN A 37 7.11 -15.37 -7.15
N PHE A 38 7.96 -14.71 -6.35
CA PHE A 38 7.54 -13.98 -5.15
C PHE A 38 6.37 -13.04 -5.42
N MET A 39 6.42 -12.33 -6.55
CA MET A 39 5.40 -11.37 -6.95
C MET A 39 4.06 -12.02 -7.34
N GLU A 40 4.08 -13.25 -7.85
CA GLU A 40 2.89 -13.96 -8.31
C GLU A 40 1.96 -14.37 -7.14
N GLY A 41 2.52 -14.57 -5.95
CA GLY A 41 1.77 -14.88 -4.75
C GLY A 41 1.14 -13.66 -4.04
N ILE A 42 1.44 -12.43 -4.48
CA ILE A 42 1.02 -11.22 -3.76
C ILE A 42 -0.42 -10.86 -4.09
N ILE A 43 -1.32 -11.06 -3.13
CA ILE A 43 -2.70 -10.56 -3.17
C ILE A 43 -2.75 -9.19 -2.46
N ARG A 44 -3.12 -8.12 -3.17
CA ARG A 44 -3.24 -6.75 -2.63
C ARG A 44 -4.70 -6.35 -2.49
N GLY A 45 -5.03 -5.69 -1.38
CA GLY A 45 -6.33 -5.05 -1.16
C GLY A 45 -6.15 -3.79 -0.33
N ASP A 46 -6.92 -2.75 -0.65
CA ASP A 46 -7.05 -1.53 0.17
C ASP A 46 -8.45 -0.95 -0.03
N GLU A 47 -8.88 -0.13 0.90
CA GLU A 47 -10.21 0.48 0.91
C GLU A 47 -10.14 1.93 0.44
N THR A 48 -11.15 2.37 -0.30
CA THR A 48 -11.31 3.77 -0.67
C THR A 48 -12.71 4.26 -0.32
N TRP A 49 -12.82 5.50 0.12
CA TRP A 49 -14.10 6.12 0.41
C TRP A 49 -14.76 6.60 -0.89
N VAL A 50 -15.98 6.11 -1.15
CA VAL A 50 -16.82 6.56 -2.27
C VAL A 50 -17.97 7.38 -1.71
N TYR A 51 -18.04 8.66 -2.07
CA TYR A 51 -19.14 9.55 -1.67
C TYR A 51 -20.23 9.54 -2.75
N GLY A 52 -21.50 9.39 -2.34
CA GLY A 52 -22.64 9.35 -3.27
C GLY A 52 -22.85 7.99 -3.95
N TYR A 53 -22.60 6.89 -3.24
CA TYR A 53 -22.90 5.55 -3.76
C TYR A 53 -24.42 5.32 -3.76
N GLU A 54 -25.04 5.34 -4.94
CA GLU A 54 -26.36 4.76 -5.16
C GLU A 54 -26.18 3.25 -5.33
N PRO A 55 -26.64 2.42 -4.37
CA PRO A 55 -26.51 0.98 -4.50
C PRO A 55 -27.33 0.51 -5.71
N GLU A 56 -26.71 -0.21 -6.63
CA GLU A 56 -27.44 -0.98 -7.62
C GLU A 56 -28.35 -1.94 -6.87
N THR A 57 -29.65 -1.65 -6.86
CA THR A 57 -30.65 -2.59 -6.40
C THR A 57 -30.62 -3.75 -7.38
N LYS A 58 -30.28 -4.93 -6.90
CA LYS A 58 -30.48 -6.15 -7.69
C LYS A 58 -31.99 -6.31 -7.85
N CYS A 59 -32.52 -5.87 -8.98
CA CYS A 59 -33.84 -6.26 -9.46
C CYS A 59 -33.83 -7.74 -9.86
#